data_AF-A0A8C3RZ67-F1
#
_entry.id   AF-A0A8C3RZ67-F1
#
_cell.length_a   1.000
_cell.length_b   1.000
_cell.length_c   1.000
_cell.angle_alpha   90.00
_cell.angle_beta   90.00
_cell.angle_gamma   90.00
#
_symmetry.space_group_name_H-M   'P 1'
#
loop_
_entity.id
_entity.type
_entity.pdbx_description
1 polymer ?
#
loop_
_entity_poly.entity_id
_entity_poly.type
_entity_poly.pdbx_seq_one_letter_code
_entity_poly.pdbx_strand_id
1 'polypeptide(L)'
;MCAAQPQNTNIPLYSPECRAVSCREDFVYGEKDFVLCGVGWWRSRSEGPAASHTMSRFDRALQSGWEERMKLGLFRYHLGELQTRILPGNVRFVAQLNIQRGLERRRPQDIQSVRQKFDPQQFHFNKIKPGEILFHMVRESKLPGTPDCILVVINVSPLEFGHVLLIPDPALCLPQILTPELLQFGLESVLLSAHPGFRVGFNSLGAFASVNHLHLHGFYLAWELLIETAPGKPLCPTLNFHFLRGVPAPAFLFYSEGEGLGALAHNVCRVTDYLVDKEIAHNVFVTRGTAPGEPAHSETRSGIRVLIWARRSCFGTKEEAAFNVALCELAGHLPIKTAQDFQSLTETAAVHIIQRYLLPEPQLSQLRGQLVTLLTE
;
A
#
# COMPACT_ATOMS: atom_id res chain seq x y z
N MET A 1 69.88 -41.70 -1.99
CA MET A 1 69.47 -41.27 -0.63
C MET A 1 69.27 -39.77 -0.67
N CYS A 2 68.02 -39.34 -0.86
CA CYS A 2 67.51 -37.99 -0.60
C CYS A 2 65.99 -38.12 -0.60
N ALA A 3 65.37 -37.60 0.45
CA ALA A 3 63.94 -37.66 0.71
C ALA A 3 63.15 -36.79 -0.28
N ALA A 4 61.97 -37.25 -0.67
CA ALA A 4 60.92 -36.42 -1.26
C ALA A 4 59.64 -36.61 -0.45
N GLN A 5 59.19 -35.52 0.15
CA GLN A 5 57.99 -35.37 0.97
C GLN A 5 56.71 -35.53 0.13
N PRO A 6 55.60 -36.01 0.69
CA PRO A 6 54.29 -35.82 0.09
C PRO A 6 53.85 -34.36 0.25
N GLN A 7 53.38 -33.76 -0.85
CA GLN A 7 52.85 -32.40 -0.88
C GLN A 7 51.60 -32.30 -0.01
N ASN A 8 51.71 -31.55 1.09
CA ASN A 8 50.57 -31.01 1.84
C ASN A 8 49.77 -30.10 0.91
N THR A 9 48.53 -30.48 0.62
CA THR A 9 47.52 -29.57 0.08
C THR A 9 47.17 -28.54 1.17
N ASN A 10 47.81 -27.37 1.12
CA ASN A 10 47.43 -26.20 1.91
C ASN A 10 46.03 -25.76 1.49
N ILE A 11 45.02 -26.10 2.29
CA ILE A 11 43.72 -25.44 2.29
C ILE A 11 43.94 -24.06 2.89
N PRO A 12 43.63 -22.94 2.20
CA PRO A 12 43.66 -21.64 2.84
C PRO A 12 42.52 -21.58 3.86
N LEU A 13 42.88 -21.53 5.14
CA LEU A 13 41.99 -21.12 6.22
C LEU A 13 41.43 -19.73 5.89
N TYR A 14 40.15 -19.71 5.53
CA TYR A 14 39.40 -18.48 5.31
C TYR A 14 39.41 -17.65 6.60
N SER A 15 39.94 -16.44 6.50
CA SER A 15 39.88 -15.41 7.53
C SER A 15 38.42 -15.05 7.85
N PRO A 16 38.00 -15.01 9.12
CA PRO A 16 36.67 -14.58 9.52
C PRO A 16 36.67 -13.06 9.78
N GLU A 17 36.65 -12.26 8.72
CA GLU A 17 36.33 -10.83 8.82
C GLU A 17 35.37 -10.39 7.72
N CYS A 18 34.23 -11.07 7.61
CA CYS A 18 33.00 -10.39 7.25
C CYS A 18 32.28 -10.08 8.56
N ARG A 19 32.32 -8.82 8.98
CA ARG A 19 31.37 -8.30 9.97
C ARG A 19 29.98 -8.47 9.37
N ALA A 20 29.37 -9.61 9.68
CA ALA A 20 27.94 -9.81 9.59
C ALA A 20 27.31 -8.70 10.43
N VAL A 21 26.64 -7.77 9.78
CA VAL A 21 25.63 -6.95 10.45
C VAL A 21 24.48 -7.90 10.79
N SER A 22 24.63 -8.62 11.89
CA SER A 22 23.57 -9.26 12.66
C SER A 22 22.90 -8.11 13.43
N CYS A 23 21.63 -7.78 13.25
CA CYS A 23 20.47 -8.62 13.46
C CYS A 23 19.35 -8.18 12.49
N ARG A 24 18.77 -9.09 11.71
CA ARG A 24 17.51 -8.83 11.01
C ARG A 24 16.43 -8.98 12.06
N GLU A 25 15.88 -7.88 12.55
CA GLU A 25 14.88 -7.93 13.60
C GLU A 25 13.57 -8.49 13.02
N ASP A 26 12.99 -9.49 13.67
CA ASP A 26 11.65 -9.96 13.37
C ASP A 26 10.66 -9.15 14.22
N PHE A 27 9.71 -8.50 13.59
CA PHE A 27 8.53 -7.95 14.25
C PHE A 27 7.50 -9.07 14.42
N VAL A 28 7.59 -9.76 15.55
CA VAL A 28 6.63 -10.80 15.92
C VAL A 28 5.36 -10.15 16.50
N TYR A 29 4.18 -10.63 16.09
CA TYR A 29 2.90 -10.12 16.59
C TYR A 29 1.81 -11.19 16.64
N GLY A 30 0.82 -10.99 17.51
CA GLY A 30 -0.43 -11.74 17.53
C GLY A 30 -1.65 -10.81 17.59
N GLU A 31 -2.85 -11.39 17.63
CA GLU A 31 -4.11 -10.60 17.69
C GLU A 31 -4.18 -9.68 18.92
N LYS A 32 -3.50 -10.04 20.02
CA LYS A 32 -3.37 -9.22 21.23
C LYS A 32 -2.68 -7.87 21.00
N ASP A 33 -1.92 -7.75 19.92
CA ASP A 33 -1.20 -6.52 19.56
C ASP A 33 -2.06 -5.59 18.68
N PHE A 34 -3.24 -6.02 18.23
CA PHE A 34 -4.15 -5.19 17.43
C PHE A 34 -4.75 -4.05 18.26
N VAL A 35 -4.74 -2.85 17.70
CA VAL A 35 -5.30 -1.65 18.28
C VAL A 35 -6.75 -1.50 17.81
N LEU A 36 -7.69 -2.20 18.43
CA LEU A 36 -9.10 -2.22 17.98
C LEU A 36 -9.90 -0.99 18.41
N CYS A 37 -9.48 -0.30 19.48
CA CYS A 37 -10.20 0.81 20.08
C CYS A 37 -9.33 2.07 20.17
N GLY A 38 -9.96 3.24 20.26
CA GLY A 38 -9.26 4.51 20.52
C GLY A 38 -8.48 5.08 19.32
N VAL A 39 -8.62 4.49 18.14
CA VAL A 39 -8.09 5.02 16.88
C VAL A 39 -9.10 6.00 16.31
N GLY A 40 -8.67 7.22 15.98
CA GLY A 40 -9.57 8.28 15.52
C GLY A 40 -8.86 9.60 15.26
N TRP A 41 -9.57 10.54 14.65
CA TRP A 41 -9.07 11.90 14.42
C TRP A 41 -9.58 12.82 15.53
N TRP A 42 -8.68 13.31 16.37
CA TRP A 42 -8.99 14.21 17.49
C TRP A 42 -9.22 15.67 17.07
N ARG A 43 -9.24 15.93 15.76
CA ARG A 43 -9.48 17.24 15.13
C ARG A 43 -10.28 17.04 13.85
N SER A 44 -11.06 18.05 13.48
CA SER A 44 -11.81 18.05 12.22
C SER A 44 -10.85 18.08 11.01
N ARG A 45 -11.28 17.53 9.86
CA ARG A 45 -10.60 17.59 8.53
C ARG A 45 -10.19 19.00 8.05
N SER A 46 -10.48 20.04 8.84
CA SER A 46 -10.18 21.45 8.56
C SER A 46 -9.07 22.05 9.42
N GLU A 47 -8.56 21.36 10.44
CA GLU A 47 -7.73 21.96 11.50
C GLU A 47 -6.25 21.53 11.50
N GLY A 48 -5.72 21.16 10.32
CA GLY A 48 -4.31 20.78 10.16
C GLY A 48 -4.04 19.28 10.39
N PRO A 49 -2.77 18.84 10.30
CA PRO A 49 -2.41 17.46 10.58
C PRO A 49 -2.65 17.11 12.06
N ALA A 50 -2.97 15.86 12.35
CA ALA A 50 -3.26 15.43 13.72
C ALA A 50 -2.04 15.57 14.66
N ALA A 51 -2.29 15.95 15.92
CA ALA A 51 -1.27 16.00 16.97
C ALA A 51 -0.95 14.59 17.51
N SER A 52 0.25 14.44 18.09
CA SER A 52 0.85 13.21 18.66
C SER A 52 -0.16 12.11 19.06
N HIS A 53 -0.27 11.07 18.24
CA HIS A 53 -0.96 9.83 18.61
C HIS A 53 -0.09 8.98 19.55
N THR A 54 -0.71 8.23 20.45
CA THR A 54 0.01 7.20 21.20
C THR A 54 0.50 6.15 20.21
N MET A 55 1.81 6.00 20.08
CA MET A 55 2.40 5.04 19.15
C MET A 55 2.26 3.61 19.68
N SER A 56 1.82 2.68 18.83
CA SER A 56 1.89 1.24 19.09
C SER A 56 3.34 0.72 19.02
N ARG A 57 3.55 -0.57 19.33
CA ARG A 57 4.85 -1.24 19.10
C ARG A 57 5.21 -1.22 17.61
N PHE A 58 4.23 -1.45 16.74
CA PHE A 58 4.39 -1.44 15.29
C PHE A 58 4.77 -0.07 14.76
N ASP A 59 4.08 0.98 15.21
CA ASP A 59 4.37 2.36 14.81
C ASP A 59 5.81 2.74 15.19
N ARG A 60 6.23 2.41 16.42
CA ARG A 60 7.61 2.65 16.87
C ARG A 60 8.62 1.94 16.00
N ALA A 61 8.45 0.64 15.74
CA ALA A 61 9.38 -0.15 14.94
C ALA A 61 9.50 0.36 13.50
N LEU A 62 8.36 0.65 12.86
CA LEU A 62 8.35 1.11 11.47
C LEU A 62 8.92 2.53 11.34
N GLN A 63 8.45 3.47 12.17
CA GLN A 63 8.86 4.87 12.06
C GLN A 63 10.34 5.05 12.41
N SER A 64 10.83 4.47 13.51
CA SER A 64 12.25 4.58 13.89
C SER A 64 13.17 3.93 12.85
N GLY A 65 12.80 2.75 12.35
CA GLY A 65 13.53 2.06 11.30
C GLY A 65 13.58 2.91 10.03
N TRP A 66 12.45 3.44 9.59
CA TRP A 66 12.38 4.29 8.39
C TRP A 66 13.24 5.57 8.53
N GLU A 67 13.16 6.26 9.67
CA GLU A 67 13.96 7.46 9.95
C GLU A 67 15.46 7.16 10.00
N GLU A 68 15.87 6.04 10.60
CA GLU A 68 17.26 5.61 10.63
C GLU A 68 17.79 5.41 9.21
N ARG A 69 17.04 4.71 8.35
CA ARG A 69 17.46 4.52 6.94
C ARG A 69 17.49 5.85 6.17
N MET A 70 16.67 6.83 6.56
CA MET A 70 16.69 8.18 5.97
C MET A 70 17.95 8.92 6.37
N LYS A 71 18.35 8.83 7.64
CA LYS A 71 19.63 9.39 8.15
C LYS A 71 20.85 8.73 7.51
N LEU A 72 20.76 7.43 7.20
CA LEU A 72 21.81 6.66 6.51
C LEU A 72 21.87 6.94 4.99
N GLY A 73 20.96 7.74 4.42
CA GLY A 73 20.99 8.10 3.00
C GLY A 73 20.64 6.95 2.05
N LEU A 74 19.80 6.00 2.48
CA LEU A 74 19.41 4.83 1.67
C LEU A 74 18.28 5.11 0.67
N PHE A 75 17.73 6.32 0.70
CA PHE A 75 16.68 6.77 -0.23
C PHE A 75 17.30 7.51 -1.43
N ARG A 76 16.56 7.58 -2.54
CA ARG A 76 17.01 8.33 -3.73
C ARG A 76 17.05 9.84 -3.51
N TYR A 77 16.24 10.33 -2.58
CA TYR A 77 16.20 11.72 -2.16
C TYR A 77 15.79 11.79 -0.69
N HIS A 78 16.14 12.90 -0.05
CA HIS A 78 15.71 13.18 1.31
C HIS A 78 14.25 13.66 1.31
N LEU A 79 13.37 12.97 2.02
CA LEU A 79 11.98 13.42 2.20
C LEU A 79 11.92 14.33 3.43
N GLY A 80 11.87 15.65 3.20
CA GLY A 80 11.58 16.65 4.23
C GLY A 80 10.08 16.83 4.44
N GLU A 81 9.70 17.91 5.14
CA GLU A 81 8.30 18.30 5.29
C GLU A 81 7.67 18.63 3.92
N LEU A 82 6.56 17.96 3.61
CA LEU A 82 5.84 18.17 2.36
C LEU A 82 4.91 19.38 2.45
N GLN A 83 5.09 20.35 1.55
CA GLN A 83 4.13 21.44 1.39
C GLN A 83 2.76 20.86 1.06
N THR A 84 1.80 21.10 1.96
CA THR A 84 0.47 20.49 1.89
C THR A 84 -0.59 21.57 1.74
N ARG A 85 -1.55 21.35 0.84
CA ARG A 85 -2.74 22.20 0.66
C ARG A 85 -3.98 21.33 0.60
N ILE A 86 -5.00 21.71 1.34
CA ILE A 86 -6.33 21.13 1.21
C ILE A 86 -7.07 21.89 0.10
N LEU A 87 -7.43 21.19 -0.98
CA LEU A 87 -8.16 21.83 -2.07
C LEU A 87 -9.57 22.21 -1.59
N PRO A 88 -10.05 23.43 -1.88
CA PRO A 88 -11.39 23.84 -1.47
C PRO A 88 -12.44 23.10 -2.29
N GLY A 89 -13.33 22.39 -1.60
CA GLY A 89 -14.48 21.70 -2.18
C GLY A 89 -15.02 20.59 -1.26
N ASN A 90 -15.87 19.72 -1.81
CA ASN A 90 -16.54 18.65 -1.05
C ASN A 90 -15.60 17.47 -0.79
N VAL A 91 -14.68 17.18 -1.73
CA VAL A 91 -13.71 16.09 -1.59
C VAL A 91 -12.58 16.47 -0.65
N ARG A 92 -12.25 17.76 -0.56
CA ARG A 92 -11.14 18.32 0.22
C ARG A 92 -9.87 17.51 0.03
N PHE A 93 -9.45 17.34 -1.23
CA PHE A 93 -8.23 16.60 -1.55
C PHE A 93 -7.03 17.13 -0.78
N VAL A 94 -6.22 16.22 -0.27
CA VAL A 94 -4.93 16.53 0.36
C VAL A 94 -3.89 16.58 -0.75
N ALA A 95 -3.57 17.78 -1.25
CA ALA A 95 -2.52 17.95 -2.24
C ALA A 95 -1.17 18.17 -1.57
N GLN A 96 -0.15 17.42 -1.96
CA GLN A 96 1.22 17.53 -1.43
C GLN A 96 2.22 17.70 -2.56
N LEU A 97 3.08 18.72 -2.46
CA LEU A 97 4.14 18.95 -3.44
C LEU A 97 5.35 18.07 -3.15
N ASN A 98 5.69 17.17 -4.06
CA ASN A 98 6.89 16.33 -3.98
C ASN A 98 7.62 16.30 -5.33
N ILE A 99 8.38 17.37 -5.61
CA ILE A 99 9.12 17.55 -6.88
C ILE A 99 10.17 16.46 -7.05
N GLN A 100 10.94 16.17 -5.99
CA GLN A 100 12.02 15.17 -6.04
C GLN A 100 11.48 13.79 -6.40
N ARG A 101 10.30 13.40 -5.90
CA ARG A 101 9.67 12.15 -6.33
C ARG A 101 9.31 12.14 -7.81
N GLY A 102 8.91 13.27 -8.38
CA GLY A 102 8.67 13.40 -9.81
C GLY A 102 9.92 13.16 -10.66
N LEU A 103 11.09 13.59 -10.17
CA LEU A 103 12.37 13.53 -10.89
C LEU A 103 13.16 12.23 -10.64
N GLU A 104 13.21 11.77 -9.40
CA GLU A 104 14.14 10.72 -8.93
C GLU A 104 13.52 9.32 -8.95
N ARG A 105 12.20 9.23 -9.08
CA ARG A 105 11.50 7.93 -9.11
C ARG A 105 11.94 7.13 -10.33
N ARG A 106 12.13 5.83 -10.13
CA ARG A 106 12.44 4.90 -11.23
C ARG A 106 11.38 5.00 -12.33
N ARG A 107 11.82 4.96 -13.59
CA ARG A 107 10.94 4.73 -14.73
C ARG A 107 10.15 3.43 -14.52
N PRO A 108 8.81 3.45 -14.66
CA PRO A 108 8.00 2.23 -14.61
C PRO A 108 8.47 1.20 -15.64
N GLN A 109 8.28 -0.08 -15.31
CA GLN A 109 8.43 -1.18 -16.27
C GLN A 109 7.45 -1.02 -17.44
N ASP A 110 7.79 -1.62 -18.59
CA ASP A 110 6.85 -1.66 -19.71
C ASP A 110 5.78 -2.72 -19.45
N ILE A 111 4.57 -2.25 -19.19
CA ILE A 111 3.42 -3.08 -18.84
C ILE A 111 2.43 -3.09 -20.01
N GLN A 112 2.10 -4.28 -20.49
CA GLN A 112 1.22 -4.52 -21.64
C GLN A 112 -0.06 -5.26 -21.29
N SER A 113 -0.12 -5.89 -20.11
CA SER A 113 -1.28 -6.68 -19.65
C SER A 113 -1.35 -6.67 -18.12
N VAL A 114 -2.56 -6.84 -17.58
CA VAL A 114 -2.76 -7.02 -16.14
C VAL A 114 -2.15 -8.35 -15.67
N ARG A 115 -2.13 -9.36 -16.54
CA ARG A 115 -1.59 -10.71 -16.30
C ARG A 115 -0.16 -10.90 -16.81
N GLN A 116 0.56 -9.81 -17.09
CA GLN A 116 1.93 -9.89 -17.54
C GLN A 116 2.79 -10.69 -16.56
N LYS A 117 3.51 -11.68 -17.08
CA LYS A 117 4.36 -12.57 -16.29
C LYS A 117 5.53 -11.80 -15.68
N PHE A 118 5.99 -12.27 -14.52
CA PHE A 118 7.23 -11.82 -13.92
C PHE A 118 8.41 -11.97 -14.90
N ASP A 119 9.30 -10.98 -14.91
CA ASP A 119 10.49 -10.96 -15.77
C ASP A 119 11.75 -10.75 -14.91
N PRO A 120 12.63 -11.77 -14.80
CA PRO A 120 13.85 -11.66 -14.00
C PRO A 120 14.88 -10.66 -14.55
N GLN A 121 14.78 -10.27 -15.82
CA GLN A 121 15.71 -9.32 -16.43
C GLN A 121 15.43 -7.90 -15.97
N GLN A 122 14.16 -7.56 -15.74
CA GLN A 122 13.74 -6.25 -15.22
C GLN A 122 14.07 -6.09 -13.73
N PHE A 123 13.90 -4.88 -13.19
CA PHE A 123 14.08 -4.69 -11.75
C PHE A 123 13.06 -5.53 -10.95
N HIS A 124 13.52 -6.18 -9.89
CA HIS A 124 12.67 -6.96 -8.97
C HIS A 124 13.28 -6.94 -7.57
N PHE A 125 12.49 -7.28 -6.55
CA PHE A 125 12.92 -7.13 -5.16
C PHE A 125 14.06 -8.05 -4.69
N ASN A 126 14.41 -9.13 -5.40
CA ASN A 126 15.69 -9.82 -5.13
C ASN A 126 16.95 -8.97 -5.39
N LYS A 127 16.81 -7.76 -5.97
CA LYS A 127 17.90 -6.81 -6.26
C LYS A 127 18.02 -5.67 -5.23
N ILE A 128 17.22 -5.66 -4.17
CA ILE A 128 17.31 -4.63 -3.11
C ILE A 128 18.58 -4.82 -2.27
N LYS A 129 19.07 -3.75 -1.66
CA LYS A 129 20.21 -3.84 -0.73
C LYS A 129 19.73 -4.34 0.64
N PRO A 130 20.54 -5.12 1.38
CA PRO A 130 20.17 -5.57 2.73
C PRO A 130 19.80 -4.43 3.69
N GLY A 131 20.43 -3.26 3.58
CA GLY A 131 20.12 -2.09 4.42
C GLY A 131 18.75 -1.46 4.15
N GLU A 132 18.11 -1.78 3.03
CA GLU A 132 16.75 -1.30 2.71
C GLU A 132 15.68 -2.04 3.53
N ILE A 133 16.03 -3.19 4.13
CA ILE A 133 15.13 -4.01 4.95
C ILE A 133 14.97 -3.37 6.34
N LEU A 134 13.72 -3.23 6.77
CA LEU A 134 13.37 -2.82 8.13
C LEU A 134 13.36 -4.04 9.05
N PHE A 135 12.45 -4.97 8.79
CA PHE A 135 12.24 -6.18 9.58
C PHE A 135 11.44 -7.22 8.77
N HIS A 136 11.37 -8.46 9.26
CA HIS A 136 10.31 -9.38 8.84
C HIS A 136 9.11 -9.20 9.75
N MET A 137 7.92 -9.11 9.19
CA MET A 137 6.68 -9.11 9.97
C MET A 137 6.20 -10.56 10.08
N VAL A 138 6.15 -11.10 11.30
CA VAL A 138 5.96 -12.53 11.58
C VAL A 138 4.74 -12.72 12.46
N ARG A 139 3.76 -13.52 12.02
CA ARG A 139 2.64 -13.91 12.88
C ARG A 139 3.12 -14.89 13.95
N GLU A 140 2.66 -14.72 15.18
CA GLU A 140 2.81 -15.73 16.24
C GLU A 140 2.06 -17.01 15.82
N SER A 141 2.76 -17.96 15.19
CA SER A 141 2.21 -19.28 14.87
C SER A 141 2.25 -20.20 16.09
N LYS A 142 1.18 -20.98 16.30
CA LYS A 142 1.14 -22.09 17.27
C LYS A 142 1.67 -23.41 16.68
N LEU A 143 1.96 -23.47 15.37
CA LEU A 143 2.35 -24.68 14.65
C LEU A 143 3.77 -24.54 14.04
N PRO A 144 4.62 -25.58 14.14
CA PRO A 144 5.94 -25.58 13.53
C PRO A 144 5.88 -25.90 12.02
N GLY A 145 6.62 -25.15 11.20
CA GLY A 145 6.81 -25.40 9.77
C GLY A 145 6.62 -24.14 8.93
N THR A 146 7.75 -23.50 8.55
CA THR A 146 7.89 -22.20 7.87
C THR A 146 7.23 -21.00 8.58
N PRO A 147 8.00 -19.96 8.97
CA PRO A 147 7.40 -18.76 9.55
C PRO A 147 6.47 -18.10 8.52
N ASP A 148 5.23 -17.90 8.93
CA ASP A 148 4.26 -17.08 8.20
C ASP A 148 4.70 -15.62 8.37
N CYS A 149 5.49 -15.15 7.40
CA CYS A 149 6.12 -13.85 7.45
C CYS A 149 6.22 -13.18 6.09
N ILE A 150 6.27 -11.85 6.11
CA ILE A 150 6.58 -11.02 4.96
C ILE A 150 7.76 -10.09 5.27
N LEU A 151 8.42 -9.62 4.22
CA LEU A 151 9.49 -8.65 4.31
C LEU A 151 8.91 -7.22 4.30
N VAL A 152 9.35 -6.39 5.25
CA VAL A 152 9.07 -4.95 5.26
C VAL A 152 10.33 -4.18 4.86
N VAL A 153 10.24 -3.42 3.78
CA VAL A 153 11.38 -2.73 3.13
C VAL A 153 11.04 -1.25 2.96
N ILE A 154 12.00 -0.33 3.09
CA ILE A 154 11.76 1.06 2.70
C ILE A 154 11.38 1.15 1.22
N ASN A 155 10.45 2.04 0.90
CA ASN A 155 10.35 2.49 -0.48
C ASN A 155 11.40 3.58 -0.72
N VAL A 156 12.46 3.24 -1.46
CA VAL A 156 13.57 4.17 -1.77
C VAL A 156 13.15 5.42 -2.57
N SER A 157 11.88 5.50 -3.03
CA SER A 157 11.25 6.69 -3.61
C SER A 157 9.98 7.06 -2.82
N PRO A 158 10.13 7.56 -1.58
CA PRO A 158 9.07 7.63 -0.59
C PRO A 158 8.06 8.72 -0.97
N LEU A 159 6.77 8.34 -0.95
CA LEU A 159 5.68 9.25 -1.24
C LEU A 159 5.47 10.21 -0.07
N GLU A 160 5.54 9.63 1.12
CA GLU A 160 5.19 10.19 2.41
C GLU A 160 6.06 9.50 3.48
N PHE A 161 6.08 10.05 4.68
CA PHE A 161 6.70 9.49 5.86
C PHE A 161 6.27 8.03 6.11
N GLY A 162 7.25 7.21 6.49
CA GLY A 162 7.05 5.78 6.73
C GLY A 162 6.64 4.98 5.49
N HIS A 163 6.87 5.50 4.27
CA HIS A 163 6.56 4.74 3.05
C HIS A 163 7.45 3.50 2.92
N VAL A 164 6.83 2.34 3.11
CA VAL A 164 7.43 1.00 3.05
C VAL A 164 6.72 0.13 2.01
N LEU A 165 7.34 -1.00 1.70
CA LEU A 165 6.81 -2.07 0.88
C LEU A 165 6.68 -3.32 1.73
N LEU A 166 5.52 -3.98 1.65
CA LEU A 166 5.28 -5.30 2.21
C LEU A 166 5.39 -6.30 1.06
N ILE A 167 6.36 -7.22 1.16
CA ILE A 167 6.75 -8.11 0.07
C ILE A 167 6.70 -9.54 0.62
N PRO A 168 6.01 -10.48 -0.03
CA PRO A 168 6.15 -11.91 0.30
C PRO A 168 7.59 -12.35 0.02
N ASP A 169 7.94 -13.63 0.23
CA ASP A 169 9.29 -14.11 -0.10
C ASP A 169 9.65 -13.72 -1.56
N PRO A 170 10.62 -12.79 -1.76
CA PRO A 170 10.95 -12.31 -3.10
C PRO A 170 11.51 -13.42 -4.00
N ALA A 171 12.01 -14.52 -3.43
CA ALA A 171 12.50 -15.67 -4.18
C ALA A 171 11.38 -16.40 -4.94
N LEU A 172 10.11 -16.26 -4.50
CA LEU A 172 8.96 -16.83 -5.19
C LEU A 172 8.67 -16.17 -6.54
N CYS A 173 9.23 -14.97 -6.79
CA CYS A 173 9.12 -14.26 -8.07
C CYS A 173 7.66 -14.08 -8.53
N LEU A 174 6.75 -13.83 -7.57
CA LEU A 174 5.33 -13.70 -7.85
C LEU A 174 5.07 -12.44 -8.68
N PRO A 175 4.28 -12.51 -9.77
CA PRO A 175 3.86 -11.31 -10.50
C PRO A 175 3.00 -10.41 -9.61
N GLN A 176 2.82 -9.15 -10.00
CA GLN A 176 2.01 -8.15 -9.28
C GLN A 176 0.50 -8.47 -9.37
N ILE A 177 0.10 -9.58 -8.76
CA ILE A 177 -1.26 -10.10 -8.61
C ILE A 177 -1.47 -10.35 -7.12
N LEU A 178 -2.51 -9.73 -6.54
CA LEU A 178 -2.73 -9.75 -5.10
C LEU A 178 -3.09 -11.16 -4.62
N THR A 179 -2.54 -11.59 -3.47
CA THR A 179 -2.89 -12.87 -2.84
C THR A 179 -3.56 -12.65 -1.48
N PRO A 180 -4.41 -13.60 -1.02
CA PRO A 180 -5.06 -13.52 0.28
C PRO A 180 -4.05 -13.38 1.43
N GLU A 181 -2.95 -14.11 1.37
CA GLU A 181 -1.94 -14.14 2.43
C GLU A 181 -1.30 -12.76 2.61
N LEU A 182 -0.85 -12.15 1.51
CA LEU A 182 -0.22 -10.83 1.55
C LEU A 182 -1.22 -9.74 1.93
N LEU A 183 -2.45 -9.80 1.40
CA LEU A 183 -3.49 -8.84 1.76
C LEU A 183 -3.81 -8.93 3.26
N GLN A 184 -3.85 -10.14 3.82
CA GLN A 184 -4.09 -10.33 5.25
C GLN A 184 -2.99 -9.65 6.09
N PHE A 185 -1.70 -9.77 5.74
CA PHE A 185 -0.64 -8.98 6.38
C PHE A 185 -0.87 -7.47 6.26
N GLY A 186 -1.36 -7.01 5.11
CA GLY A 186 -1.76 -5.63 4.90
C GLY A 186 -2.86 -5.17 5.87
N LEU A 187 -3.94 -5.96 6.00
CA LEU A 187 -5.04 -5.69 6.93
C LEU A 187 -4.56 -5.66 8.38
N GLU A 188 -3.76 -6.65 8.77
CA GLU A 188 -3.20 -6.77 10.13
C GLU A 188 -2.27 -5.59 10.46
N SER A 189 -1.45 -5.12 9.51
CA SER A 189 -0.59 -3.95 9.72
C SER A 189 -1.39 -2.66 9.98
N VAL A 190 -2.56 -2.52 9.36
CA VAL A 190 -3.50 -1.42 9.65
C VAL A 190 -4.12 -1.55 11.04
N LEU A 191 -4.33 -2.78 11.52
CA LEU A 191 -4.78 -3.02 12.89
C LEU A 191 -3.69 -2.84 13.95
N LEU A 192 -2.44 -3.14 13.62
CA LEU A 192 -1.30 -2.98 14.53
C LEU A 192 -0.94 -1.50 14.76
N SER A 193 -1.19 -0.64 13.78
CA SER A 193 -1.02 0.81 13.90
C SER A 193 -2.08 1.42 14.81
N ALA A 194 -1.66 2.28 15.74
CA ALA A 194 -2.53 3.16 16.50
C ALA A 194 -2.80 4.51 15.79
N HIS A 195 -2.10 4.77 14.68
CA HIS A 195 -2.28 5.96 13.87
C HIS A 195 -3.43 5.75 12.86
N PRO A 196 -4.49 6.59 12.86
CA PRO A 196 -5.65 6.43 11.97
C PRO A 196 -5.31 6.55 10.48
N GLY A 197 -4.26 7.32 10.18
CA GLY A 197 -3.76 7.55 8.82
C GLY A 197 -2.69 6.56 8.32
N PHE A 198 -2.37 5.48 9.05
CA PHE A 198 -1.56 4.40 8.47
C PHE A 198 -2.41 3.60 7.49
N ARG A 199 -1.93 3.49 6.25
CA ARG A 199 -2.69 2.95 5.13
C ARG A 199 -1.87 1.96 4.35
N VAL A 200 -2.57 0.98 3.78
CA VAL A 200 -1.98 -0.03 2.91
C VAL A 200 -2.61 0.02 1.53
N GLY A 201 -1.80 -0.28 0.52
CA GLY A 201 -2.13 -0.01 -0.86
C GLY A 201 -1.63 -1.04 -1.85
N PHE A 202 -2.45 -1.37 -2.85
CA PHE A 202 -2.08 -2.19 -4.00
C PHE A 202 -2.40 -1.46 -5.30
N ASN A 203 -1.46 -1.48 -6.22
CA ASN A 203 -1.69 -1.13 -7.62
C ASN A 203 -1.51 -2.42 -8.44
N SER A 204 -2.50 -2.78 -9.26
CA SER A 204 -2.32 -3.82 -10.26
C SER A 204 -1.44 -3.32 -11.42
N LEU A 205 -0.95 -4.24 -12.23
CA LEU A 205 -0.46 -3.91 -13.56
C LEU A 205 -1.57 -3.23 -14.37
N GLY A 206 -1.23 -2.20 -15.18
CA GLY A 206 -2.20 -1.32 -15.84
C GLY A 206 -2.87 -0.29 -14.92
N ALA A 207 -2.66 -0.37 -13.60
CA ALA A 207 -3.16 0.56 -12.59
C ALA A 207 -2.05 1.38 -11.90
N PHE A 208 -1.01 1.74 -12.66
CA PHE A 208 0.17 2.47 -12.21
C PHE A 208 1.12 1.72 -11.25
N ALA A 209 1.04 0.39 -11.18
CA ALA A 209 2.16 -0.40 -10.64
C ALA A 209 3.42 -0.17 -11.48
N SER A 210 4.53 0.18 -10.83
CA SER A 210 5.80 0.46 -11.52
C SER A 210 6.72 -0.75 -11.64
N VAL A 211 6.48 -1.80 -10.85
CA VAL A 211 7.30 -3.02 -10.78
C VAL A 211 6.35 -4.21 -10.84
N ASN A 212 6.62 -5.15 -11.75
CA ASN A 212 5.95 -6.45 -11.79
C ASN A 212 6.66 -7.45 -10.87
N HIS A 213 6.45 -7.29 -9.57
CA HIS A 213 6.83 -8.25 -8.53
C HIS A 213 5.94 -7.95 -7.33
N LEU A 214 5.18 -8.92 -6.85
CA LEU A 214 4.15 -8.75 -5.84
C LEU A 214 4.61 -7.93 -4.62
N HIS A 215 3.92 -6.82 -4.36
CA HIS A 215 4.09 -5.99 -3.16
C HIS A 215 2.83 -5.18 -2.83
N LEU A 216 2.71 -4.84 -1.56
CA LEU A 216 1.83 -3.77 -1.07
C LEU A 216 2.68 -2.56 -0.67
N HIS A 217 2.07 -1.39 -0.69
CA HIS A 217 2.58 -0.15 -0.10
C HIS A 217 2.03 0.02 1.31
N GLY A 218 2.83 0.53 2.25
CA GLY A 218 2.38 1.03 3.55
C GLY A 218 2.92 2.44 3.79
N PHE A 219 2.14 3.37 4.34
CA PHE A 219 2.60 4.73 4.64
C PHE A 219 1.68 5.46 5.64
N TYR A 220 2.17 6.53 6.27
CA TYR A 220 1.40 7.36 7.20
C TYR A 220 1.02 8.69 6.56
N LEU A 221 -0.26 8.96 6.36
CA LEU A 221 -0.71 10.31 6.03
C LEU A 221 -1.44 10.89 7.24
N ALA A 222 -0.92 11.97 7.82
CA ALA A 222 -1.50 12.64 8.99
C ALA A 222 -2.74 13.49 8.67
N TRP A 223 -3.51 13.12 7.64
CA TRP A 223 -4.70 13.82 7.19
C TRP A 223 -5.83 12.85 6.93
N GLU A 224 -7.00 13.16 7.48
CA GLU A 224 -8.24 12.43 7.23
C GLU A 224 -8.65 12.51 5.75
N LEU A 225 -9.04 11.38 5.17
CA LEU A 225 -9.60 11.30 3.82
C LEU A 225 -11.11 11.03 3.85
N LEU A 226 -11.85 11.58 2.87
CA LEU A 226 -13.31 11.41 2.77
C LEU A 226 -13.74 9.94 2.71
N ILE A 227 -12.93 9.08 2.10
CA ILE A 227 -13.22 7.65 1.96
C ILE A 227 -13.33 6.90 3.29
N GLU A 228 -12.80 7.46 4.38
CA GLU A 228 -12.84 6.85 5.72
C GLU A 228 -14.24 6.89 6.33
N THR A 229 -15.09 7.82 5.88
CA THR A 229 -16.45 8.02 6.40
C THR A 229 -17.53 8.03 5.33
N ALA A 230 -17.16 8.11 4.04
CA ALA A 230 -18.11 8.15 2.92
C ALA A 230 -19.13 7.00 2.99
N PRO A 231 -20.43 7.28 2.79
CA PRO A 231 -21.47 6.25 2.88
C PRO A 231 -21.41 5.29 1.69
N GLY A 232 -21.72 4.03 1.95
CA GLY A 232 -21.82 2.97 0.94
C GLY A 232 -23.25 2.43 0.83
N LYS A 233 -23.69 2.12 -0.39
CA LYS A 233 -24.93 1.37 -0.62
C LYS A 233 -24.64 -0.13 -0.49
N PRO A 234 -25.34 -0.90 0.36
CA PRO A 234 -25.11 -2.34 0.46
C PRO A 234 -25.31 -3.05 -0.88
N LEU A 235 -24.40 -3.98 -1.18
CA LEU A 235 -24.46 -4.88 -2.33
C LEU A 235 -24.66 -6.34 -1.90
N CYS A 236 -23.91 -6.77 -0.87
CA CYS A 236 -24.05 -8.08 -0.24
C CYS A 236 -23.87 -7.90 1.28
N PRO A 237 -24.98 -7.77 2.04
CA PRO A 237 -24.92 -7.49 3.49
C PRO A 237 -24.20 -8.57 4.30
N THR A 238 -24.32 -9.85 3.92
CA THR A 238 -23.69 -10.98 4.62
C THR A 238 -22.16 -10.91 4.59
N LEU A 239 -21.59 -10.25 3.58
CA LEU A 239 -20.15 -10.06 3.42
C LEU A 239 -19.70 -8.63 3.75
N ASN A 240 -20.59 -7.78 4.27
CA ASN A 240 -20.36 -6.34 4.43
C ASN A 240 -19.79 -5.67 3.17
N PHE A 241 -20.28 -6.09 1.99
CA PHE A 241 -19.85 -5.59 0.70
C PHE A 241 -20.79 -4.49 0.19
N HIS A 242 -20.23 -3.35 -0.19
CA HIS A 242 -20.93 -2.11 -0.47
C HIS A 242 -20.41 -1.43 -1.75
N PHE A 243 -21.18 -0.47 -2.25
CA PHE A 243 -20.82 0.39 -3.36
C PHE A 243 -20.83 1.86 -2.96
N LEU A 244 -19.69 2.51 -3.11
CA LEU A 244 -19.52 3.95 -2.92
C LEU A 244 -19.77 4.62 -4.26
N ARG A 245 -20.81 5.45 -4.33
CA ARG A 245 -21.25 6.07 -5.58
C ARG A 245 -20.59 7.44 -5.84
N GLY A 246 -19.81 7.97 -4.88
CA GLY A 246 -19.32 9.35 -4.85
C GLY A 246 -17.83 9.51 -4.53
N VAL A 247 -17.38 10.75 -4.66
CA VAL A 247 -15.99 11.26 -4.70
C VAL A 247 -15.02 10.72 -3.65
N PRO A 248 -13.72 10.58 -4.01
CA PRO A 248 -13.10 11.04 -5.26
C PRO A 248 -13.43 10.18 -6.49
N ALA A 249 -13.80 8.91 -6.30
CA ALA A 249 -14.19 8.01 -7.38
C ALA A 249 -15.12 6.88 -6.85
N PRO A 250 -16.05 6.35 -7.67
CA PRO A 250 -16.86 5.20 -7.28
C PRO A 250 -16.00 3.98 -6.96
N ALA A 251 -16.32 3.28 -5.88
CA ALA A 251 -15.54 2.15 -5.38
C ALA A 251 -16.43 1.01 -4.89
N PHE A 252 -15.91 -0.20 -4.93
CA PHE A 252 -16.43 -1.30 -4.12
C PHE A 252 -15.77 -1.26 -2.75
N LEU A 253 -16.53 -1.54 -1.69
CA LEU A 253 -16.04 -1.46 -0.31
C LEU A 253 -16.41 -2.72 0.46
N PHE A 254 -15.41 -3.38 1.04
CA PHE A 254 -15.62 -4.29 2.15
C PHE A 254 -15.36 -3.58 3.48
N TYR A 255 -16.13 -3.94 4.50
CA TYR A 255 -15.95 -3.43 5.86
C TYR A 255 -15.82 -4.57 6.87
N SER A 256 -14.95 -4.39 7.85
CA SER A 256 -14.82 -5.28 9.02
C SER A 256 -14.49 -4.44 10.26
N GLU A 257 -15.00 -4.86 11.42
CA GLU A 257 -14.62 -4.30 12.73
C GLU A 257 -13.26 -4.81 13.23
N GLY A 258 -12.53 -5.57 12.41
CA GLY A 258 -11.23 -6.17 12.74
C GLY A 258 -11.26 -7.68 12.93
N GLU A 259 -12.44 -8.29 12.81
CA GLU A 259 -12.62 -9.75 12.86
C GLU A 259 -12.58 -10.39 11.46
N GLY A 260 -12.27 -11.69 11.41
CA GLY A 260 -12.39 -12.49 10.19
C GLY A 260 -11.48 -12.05 9.04
N LEU A 261 -10.30 -11.48 9.34
CA LEU A 261 -9.42 -10.87 8.34
C LEU A 261 -9.01 -11.83 7.21
N GLY A 262 -8.82 -13.12 7.49
CA GLY A 262 -8.53 -14.12 6.46
C GLY A 262 -9.69 -14.29 5.47
N ALA A 263 -10.94 -14.35 5.96
CA ALA A 263 -12.12 -14.43 5.11
C ALA A 263 -12.35 -13.13 4.31
N LEU A 264 -12.09 -11.97 4.94
CA LEU A 264 -12.09 -10.68 4.27
C LEU A 264 -11.05 -10.63 3.13
N ALA A 265 -9.80 -11.03 3.41
CA ALA A 265 -8.74 -11.07 2.42
C ALA A 265 -9.07 -12.01 1.25
N HIS A 266 -9.62 -13.18 1.54
CA HIS A 266 -10.09 -14.13 0.53
C HIS A 266 -11.18 -13.51 -0.37
N ASN A 267 -12.21 -12.88 0.22
CA ASN A 267 -13.30 -12.28 -0.55
C ASN A 267 -12.84 -11.08 -1.41
N VAL A 268 -11.92 -10.26 -0.89
CA VAL A 268 -11.29 -9.20 -1.67
C VAL A 268 -10.50 -9.80 -2.84
N CYS A 269 -9.76 -10.89 -2.60
CA CYS A 269 -8.99 -11.54 -3.67
C CYS A 269 -9.89 -12.20 -4.71
N ARG A 270 -11.03 -12.79 -4.35
CA ARG A 270 -12.04 -13.25 -5.34
C ARG A 270 -12.43 -12.12 -6.31
N VAL A 271 -12.65 -10.91 -5.78
CA VAL A 271 -12.95 -9.73 -6.61
C VAL A 271 -11.77 -9.37 -7.49
N THR A 272 -10.55 -9.25 -6.93
CA THR A 272 -9.37 -8.87 -7.73
C THR A 272 -9.01 -9.91 -8.77
N ASP A 273 -9.12 -11.21 -8.48
CA ASP A 273 -8.88 -12.32 -9.41
C ASP A 273 -9.86 -12.26 -10.57
N TYR A 274 -11.14 -12.00 -10.30
CA TYR A 274 -12.12 -11.75 -11.36
C TYR A 274 -11.70 -10.56 -12.24
N LEU A 275 -11.22 -9.47 -11.65
CA LEU A 275 -10.73 -8.32 -12.42
C LEU A 275 -9.49 -8.66 -13.26
N VAL A 276 -8.54 -9.43 -12.69
CA VAL A 276 -7.35 -9.93 -13.38
C VAL A 276 -7.74 -10.80 -14.58
N ASP A 277 -8.66 -11.75 -14.40
CA ASP A 277 -9.14 -12.64 -15.46
C ASP A 277 -9.86 -11.89 -16.58
N LYS A 278 -10.46 -10.73 -16.27
CA LYS A 278 -11.07 -9.83 -17.26
C LYS A 278 -10.12 -8.77 -17.82
N GLU A 279 -8.82 -8.80 -17.48
CA GLU A 279 -7.83 -7.79 -17.85
C GLU A 279 -8.24 -6.36 -17.43
N ILE A 280 -8.96 -6.24 -16.30
CA ILE A 280 -9.37 -4.97 -15.72
C ILE A 280 -8.34 -4.52 -14.69
N ALA A 281 -7.65 -3.42 -15.02
CA ALA A 281 -6.76 -2.76 -14.08
C ALA A 281 -7.52 -2.29 -12.83
N HIS A 282 -6.88 -2.38 -11.66
CA HIS A 282 -7.51 -2.04 -10.39
C HIS A 282 -6.53 -1.60 -9.31
N ASN A 283 -7.06 -0.88 -8.33
CA ASN A 283 -6.35 -0.49 -7.12
C ASN A 283 -7.10 -1.00 -5.88
N VAL A 284 -6.38 -1.38 -4.83
CA VAL A 284 -6.95 -1.74 -3.52
C VAL A 284 -6.35 -0.86 -2.44
N PHE A 285 -7.17 -0.24 -1.61
CA PHE A 285 -6.74 0.62 -0.50
C PHE A 285 -7.36 0.17 0.81
N VAL A 286 -6.53 0.01 1.82
CA VAL A 286 -6.91 -0.37 3.17
C VAL A 286 -6.67 0.81 4.09
N THR A 287 -7.69 1.20 4.82
CA THR A 287 -7.62 2.29 5.80
C THR A 287 -8.52 2.00 6.99
N ARG A 288 -8.23 2.62 8.13
CA ARG A 288 -9.21 2.73 9.21
C ARG A 288 -10.39 3.60 8.76
N GLY A 289 -11.59 3.31 9.27
CA GLY A 289 -12.81 3.99 8.86
C GLY A 289 -14.04 3.60 9.69
N THR A 290 -15.14 4.30 9.46
CA THR A 290 -16.44 4.02 10.10
C THR A 290 -17.22 2.95 9.33
N ALA A 291 -18.27 2.38 9.91
CA ALA A 291 -19.12 1.45 9.15
C ALA A 291 -19.82 2.18 7.98
N PRO A 292 -20.06 1.51 6.84
CA PRO A 292 -20.77 2.11 5.71
C PRO A 292 -22.24 2.37 6.09
N GLY A 293 -22.58 3.62 6.38
CA GLY A 293 -23.93 4.02 6.80
C GLY A 293 -23.96 4.78 8.13
N GLU A 294 -22.85 4.80 8.88
CA GLU A 294 -22.71 5.68 10.03
C GLU A 294 -22.61 7.16 9.64
N PRO A 295 -22.98 8.09 10.55
CA PRO A 295 -22.83 9.52 10.31
C PRO A 295 -21.38 9.88 9.98
N ALA A 296 -21.18 10.80 9.04
CA ALA A 296 -19.86 11.25 8.59
C ALA A 296 -19.01 11.94 9.68
N HIS A 297 -19.56 12.13 10.88
CA HIS A 297 -18.98 12.89 12.00
C HIS A 297 -18.47 12.01 13.15
N SER A 298 -18.47 10.68 13.03
CA SER A 298 -17.78 9.87 14.04
C SER A 298 -16.30 10.27 14.07
N GLU A 299 -15.74 10.48 15.25
CA GLU A 299 -14.31 10.75 15.44
C GLU A 299 -13.51 9.44 15.47
N THR A 300 -14.17 8.32 15.79
CA THR A 300 -13.53 7.01 15.89
C THR A 300 -13.42 6.33 14.53
N ARG A 301 -12.32 5.61 14.32
CA ARG A 301 -12.00 4.84 13.13
C ARG A 301 -11.69 3.40 13.55
N SER A 302 -12.65 2.75 14.23
CA SER A 302 -12.49 1.41 14.80
C SER A 302 -12.30 0.34 13.72
N GLY A 303 -13.12 0.40 12.67
CA GLY A 303 -13.12 -0.62 11.62
C GLY A 303 -12.09 -0.40 10.51
N ILE A 304 -11.99 -1.41 9.65
CA ILE A 304 -11.19 -1.41 8.42
C ILE A 304 -12.13 -1.26 7.22
N ARG A 305 -11.77 -0.35 6.32
CA ARG A 305 -12.34 -0.21 4.99
C ARG A 305 -11.35 -0.70 3.95
N VAL A 306 -11.79 -1.64 3.11
CA VAL A 306 -11.04 -2.12 1.94
C VAL A 306 -11.75 -1.65 0.67
N LEU A 307 -11.20 -0.62 0.05
CA LEU A 307 -11.74 -0.03 -1.18
C LEU A 307 -11.08 -0.66 -2.41
N ILE A 308 -11.88 -0.98 -3.41
CA ILE A 308 -11.44 -1.52 -4.70
C ILE A 308 -11.97 -0.62 -5.81
N TRP A 309 -11.06 -0.06 -6.62
CA TRP A 309 -11.42 0.71 -7.81
C TRP A 309 -11.06 -0.08 -9.06
N ALA A 310 -12.08 -0.55 -9.78
CA ALA A 310 -11.92 -1.02 -11.15
C ALA A 310 -11.81 0.20 -12.08
N ARG A 311 -10.80 0.20 -12.96
CA ARG A 311 -10.44 1.37 -13.75
C ARG A 311 -9.97 0.99 -15.15
N ARG A 312 -9.87 2.00 -16.03
CA ARG A 312 -9.28 1.83 -17.36
C ARG A 312 -7.81 1.49 -17.23
N SER A 313 -7.36 0.49 -17.99
CA SER A 313 -5.96 0.10 -18.06
C SER A 313 -5.13 1.22 -18.69
N CYS A 314 -3.96 1.46 -18.10
CA CYS A 314 -2.98 2.44 -18.55
C CYS A 314 -1.71 1.69 -18.92
N PHE A 315 -1.51 1.46 -20.21
CA PHE A 315 -0.31 0.85 -20.75
C PHE A 315 0.57 1.91 -21.43
N GLY A 316 1.88 1.72 -21.36
CA GLY A 316 2.88 2.68 -21.85
C GLY A 316 3.09 3.92 -20.98
N THR A 317 3.99 4.81 -21.43
CA THR A 317 4.31 6.08 -20.77
C THR A 317 3.32 7.18 -21.15
N LYS A 318 2.38 7.50 -20.27
CA LYS A 318 1.56 8.73 -20.35
C LYS A 318 1.76 9.55 -19.08
N GLU A 319 2.43 10.69 -19.19
CA GLU A 319 2.69 11.62 -18.08
C GLU A 319 2.37 13.07 -18.48
N GLU A 320 1.10 13.39 -18.73
CA GLU A 320 0.66 14.74 -19.12
C GLU A 320 -0.29 15.40 -18.09
N ALA A 321 -0.41 14.84 -16.89
CA ALA A 321 -1.26 15.38 -15.83
C ALA A 321 -0.44 15.82 -14.61
N ALA A 322 -1.01 16.74 -13.82
CA ALA A 322 -0.44 17.24 -12.56
C ALA A 322 -0.02 16.12 -11.58
N PHE A 323 -0.70 14.97 -11.66
CA PHE A 323 -0.43 13.76 -10.90
C PHE A 323 -0.80 12.51 -11.71
N ASN A 324 -0.22 11.37 -11.33
CA ASN A 324 -0.58 10.07 -11.91
C ASN A 324 -1.74 9.49 -11.08
N VAL A 325 -2.86 9.09 -11.71
CA VAL A 325 -4.04 8.56 -10.98
C VAL A 325 -3.83 7.10 -10.63
N ALA A 326 -2.99 6.85 -9.63
CA ALA A 326 -2.78 5.55 -9.03
C ALA A 326 -3.74 5.39 -7.84
N LEU A 327 -3.30 4.66 -6.82
CA LEU A 327 -4.02 4.42 -5.59
C LEU A 327 -4.34 5.68 -4.76
N CYS A 328 -3.34 6.53 -4.48
CA CYS A 328 -3.49 7.61 -3.49
C CYS A 328 -4.51 8.65 -3.96
N GLU A 329 -4.52 8.91 -5.27
CA GLU A 329 -5.33 9.92 -5.90
C GLU A 329 -6.81 9.50 -5.90
N LEU A 330 -7.06 8.19 -6.09
CA LEU A 330 -8.38 7.58 -5.93
C LEU A 330 -8.84 7.53 -4.46
N ALA A 331 -7.95 7.70 -3.49
CA ALA A 331 -8.30 7.82 -2.07
C ALA A 331 -8.53 9.27 -1.62
N GLY A 332 -8.04 10.26 -2.39
CA GLY A 332 -8.16 11.68 -2.06
C GLY A 332 -6.83 12.36 -1.66
N HIS A 333 -5.72 11.65 -1.77
CA HIS A 333 -4.37 12.18 -1.56
C HIS A 333 -3.69 12.41 -2.92
N LEU A 334 -3.30 13.65 -3.23
CA LEU A 334 -2.73 14.07 -4.52
C LEU A 334 -1.24 14.45 -4.39
N PRO A 335 -0.32 13.55 -4.74
CA PRO A 335 1.12 13.84 -4.83
C PRO A 335 1.39 14.60 -6.13
N ILE A 336 1.63 15.90 -6.00
CA ILE A 336 1.86 16.83 -7.12
C ILE A 336 3.35 16.94 -7.42
N LYS A 337 3.69 16.89 -8.71
CA LYS A 337 5.09 16.83 -9.18
C LYS A 337 5.71 18.20 -9.44
N THR A 338 4.92 19.25 -9.64
CA THR A 338 5.41 20.59 -10.00
C THR A 338 4.80 21.67 -9.12
N ALA A 339 5.56 22.75 -8.87
CA ALA A 339 5.06 23.89 -8.11
C ALA A 339 3.89 24.61 -8.82
N GLN A 340 3.94 24.70 -10.15
CA GLN A 340 2.88 25.32 -10.96
C GLN A 340 1.55 24.57 -10.81
N ASP A 341 1.57 23.24 -10.98
CA ASP A 341 0.37 22.43 -10.80
C ASP A 341 -0.10 22.53 -9.34
N PHE A 342 0.82 22.46 -8.39
CA PHE A 342 0.48 22.52 -6.97
C PHE A 342 -0.22 23.82 -6.59
N GLN A 343 0.18 24.96 -7.15
CA GLN A 343 -0.45 26.26 -6.89
C GLN A 343 -1.79 26.41 -7.61
N SER A 344 -1.87 25.97 -8.87
CA SER A 344 -3.02 26.22 -9.75
C SER A 344 -4.13 25.18 -9.67
N LEU A 345 -3.84 23.96 -9.17
CA LEU A 345 -4.81 22.86 -9.16
C LEU A 345 -6.05 23.21 -8.32
N THR A 346 -7.23 22.97 -8.89
CA THR A 346 -8.51 23.09 -8.21
C THR A 346 -9.11 21.71 -7.96
N GLU A 347 -10.05 21.59 -7.02
CA GLU A 347 -10.74 20.33 -6.77
C GLU A 347 -11.48 19.84 -8.04
N THR A 348 -12.16 20.74 -8.76
CA THR A 348 -12.83 20.41 -10.03
C THR A 348 -11.86 19.83 -11.07
N ALA A 349 -10.68 20.45 -11.21
CA ALA A 349 -9.66 19.94 -12.13
C ALA A 349 -9.11 18.57 -11.69
N ALA A 350 -8.90 18.35 -10.39
CA ALA A 350 -8.47 17.07 -9.84
C ALA A 350 -9.50 15.96 -10.11
N VAL A 351 -10.79 16.23 -9.87
CA VAL A 351 -11.88 15.30 -10.19
C VAL A 351 -11.88 14.97 -11.68
N HIS A 352 -11.71 15.96 -12.55
CA HIS A 352 -11.67 15.74 -14.00
C HIS A 352 -10.44 14.92 -14.45
N ILE A 353 -9.29 15.06 -13.79
CA ILE A 353 -8.13 14.19 -14.02
C ILE A 353 -8.48 12.74 -13.62
N ILE A 354 -9.05 12.54 -12.44
CA ILE A 354 -9.42 11.20 -11.93
C ILE A 354 -10.43 10.51 -12.84
N GLN A 355 -11.47 11.22 -13.29
CA GLN A 355 -12.53 10.68 -14.14
C GLN A 355 -12.03 10.06 -15.44
N ARG A 356 -10.93 10.55 -16.01
CA ARG A 356 -10.33 10.01 -17.25
C ARG A 356 -9.89 8.55 -17.12
N TYR A 357 -9.65 8.10 -15.91
CA TYR A 357 -9.18 6.76 -15.62
C TYR A 357 -10.27 5.82 -15.14
N LEU A 358 -11.48 6.31 -14.87
CA LEU A 358 -12.58 5.48 -14.36
C LEU A 358 -13.24 4.68 -15.48
N LEU A 359 -13.82 3.54 -15.12
CA LEU A 359 -14.70 2.81 -16.03
C LEU A 359 -15.97 3.64 -16.33
N PRO A 360 -16.47 3.64 -17.58
CA PRO A 360 -17.78 4.19 -17.91
C PRO A 360 -18.89 3.59 -17.05
N GLU A 361 -19.90 4.39 -16.72
CA GLU A 361 -21.02 3.96 -15.87
C GLU A 361 -21.73 2.68 -16.36
N PRO A 362 -21.97 2.45 -17.67
CA PRO A 362 -22.55 1.19 -18.14
C PRO A 362 -21.68 -0.03 -17.79
N GLN A 363 -20.36 0.08 -17.98
CA GLN A 363 -19.41 -0.98 -17.67
C GLN A 363 -19.28 -1.21 -16.16
N LEU A 364 -19.23 -0.13 -15.37
CA LEU A 364 -19.17 -0.21 -13.92
C LEU A 364 -20.45 -0.82 -13.33
N SER A 365 -21.62 -0.46 -13.87
CA SER A 365 -22.91 -1.01 -13.45
C SER A 365 -23.01 -2.50 -13.78
N GLN A 366 -22.54 -2.92 -14.96
CA GLN A 366 -22.46 -4.34 -15.33
C GLN A 366 -21.52 -5.10 -14.40
N LEU A 367 -20.31 -4.57 -14.17
CA LEU A 367 -19.33 -5.17 -13.27
C LEU A 367 -19.89 -5.33 -11.86
N ARG A 368 -20.61 -4.33 -11.34
CA ARG A 368 -21.28 -4.42 -10.04
C ARG A 368 -22.22 -5.62 -9.95
N GLY A 369 -23.05 -5.87 -10.97
CA GLY A 369 -23.93 -7.05 -10.99
C GLY A 369 -23.16 -8.36 -11.03
N GLN A 370 -22.07 -8.42 -11.80
CA GLN A 370 -21.21 -9.59 -11.90
C GLN A 370 -20.49 -9.89 -10.58
N LEU A 371 -19.98 -8.88 -9.88
CA LEU A 371 -19.32 -9.07 -8.58
C LEU A 371 -20.29 -9.49 -7.48
N VAL A 372 -21.54 -9.00 -7.50
CA VAL A 372 -22.57 -9.50 -6.58
C VAL A 372 -22.81 -10.98 -6.83
N THR A 373 -23.04 -11.37 -8.09
CA THR A 373 -23.25 -12.77 -8.47
C THR A 373 -22.08 -13.64 -8.03
N LEU A 374 -20.85 -13.23 -8.36
CA LEU A 374 -19.61 -13.91 -7.99
C LEU A 374 -19.50 -14.16 -6.49
N LEU A 375 -19.90 -13.21 -5.64
CA LEU A 375 -19.72 -13.32 -4.20
C LEU A 375 -20.87 -14.04 -3.49
N THR A 376 -22.02 -14.19 -4.14
CA THR A 376 -23.19 -14.92 -3.62
C THR A 376 -23.25 -16.38 -4.08
N GLU A 377 -22.47 -16.73 -5.10
CA GLU A 377 -22.10 -18.11 -5.45
C GLU A 377 -20.99 -18.61 -4.52
#